data_AF-A0A317G385-F1
#
_entry.id   AF-A0A317G385-F1
#
_cell.length_a   1.000
_cell.length_b   1.000
_cell.length_c   1.000
_cell.angle_alpha   90.00
_cell.angle_beta   90.00
_cell.angle_gamma   90.00
#
_symmetry.space_group_name_H-M   'P 1'
#
loop_
_entity.id
_entity.type
_entity.pdbx_description
1 polymer ?
#
loop_
_entity_poly.entity_id
_entity_poly.type
_entity_poly.pdbx_seq_one_letter_code
_entity_poly.pdbx_strand_id
1 'polypeptide(L)'
;MNYDNKKIYTAFLIPSLVQALIVAIIAVILNAVDALIGYTSPIGLLLIAVGGISTAFFGARFQYKYNNKTIKDIVTDFLKIKQPVKFYILIVLFLIIDFAAVITGEGFVIESPAMPLLKAR
;
A
#
# COMPACT_ATOMS: atom_id res chain seq x y z
N MET A 1 30.33 -10.26 -0.24
CA MET A 1 29.47 -11.46 -0.12
C MET A 1 28.58 -11.52 -1.36
N ASN A 2 28.69 -12.58 -2.15
CA ASN A 2 27.88 -12.77 -3.36
C ASN A 2 26.53 -13.38 -2.95
N TYR A 3 25.58 -12.53 -2.59
CA TYR A 3 24.23 -12.99 -2.29
C TYR A 3 23.45 -13.17 -3.58
N ASP A 4 22.70 -14.27 -3.67
CA ASP A 4 21.72 -14.45 -4.75
C ASP A 4 20.58 -13.44 -4.57
N ASN A 5 20.70 -12.30 -5.25
CA ASN A 5 19.75 -11.19 -5.20
C ASN A 5 18.31 -11.67 -5.44
N LYS A 6 18.10 -12.70 -6.27
CA LYS A 6 16.77 -13.25 -6.55
C LYS A 6 16.14 -13.90 -5.32
N LYS A 7 16.90 -14.69 -4.56
CA LYS A 7 16.44 -15.28 -3.30
C LYS A 7 16.12 -14.20 -2.26
N ILE A 8 16.93 -13.17 -2.25
CA ILE A 8 16.82 -12.04 -1.33
C ILE A 8 15.56 -11.19 -1.61
N TYR A 9 15.28 -10.85 -2.87
CA TYR A 9 14.05 -10.14 -3.23
C TYR A 9 12.81 -10.98 -2.99
N THR A 10 12.87 -12.27 -3.33
CA THR A 10 11.76 -13.21 -3.09
C THR A 10 11.44 -13.33 -1.59
N ALA A 11 12.46 -13.34 -0.73
CA ALA A 11 12.30 -13.39 0.71
C ALA A 11 11.70 -12.11 1.32
N PHE A 12 11.70 -10.99 0.61
CA PHE A 12 11.04 -9.74 1.00
C PHE A 12 9.63 -9.62 0.40
N LEU A 13 9.50 -9.89 -0.90
CA LEU A 13 8.26 -9.73 -1.64
C LEU A 13 7.18 -10.72 -1.19
N ILE A 14 7.52 -12.01 -1.03
CA ILE A 14 6.52 -13.04 -0.69
C ILE A 14 5.86 -12.73 0.66
N PRO A 15 6.59 -12.45 1.76
CA PRO A 15 5.94 -12.12 3.03
C PRO A 15 5.03 -10.89 2.96
N SER A 16 5.46 -9.84 2.25
CA SER A 16 4.64 -8.63 2.07
C SER A 16 3.36 -8.91 1.28
N LEU A 17 3.45 -9.72 0.22
CA LEU A 17 2.31 -10.12 -0.60
C LEU A 17 1.33 -10.99 0.18
N VAL A 18 1.85 -11.97 0.94
CA VAL A 18 1.02 -12.83 1.80
C VAL A 18 0.29 -12.01 2.86
N GLN A 19 0.95 -11.04 3.50
CA GLN A 19 0.28 -10.18 4.47
C GLN A 19 -0.81 -9.31 3.80
N ALA A 20 -0.53 -8.71 2.64
CA ALA A 20 -1.51 -7.93 1.90
C ALA A 20 -2.73 -8.78 1.49
N LEU A 21 -2.50 -10.03 1.05
CA LEU A 21 -3.58 -10.98 0.73
C LEU A 21 -4.40 -11.35 1.96
N ILE A 22 -3.76 -11.58 3.11
CA ILE A 22 -4.47 -11.86 4.37
C ILE A 22 -5.36 -10.67 4.74
N VAL A 23 -4.83 -9.45 4.69
CA VAL A 23 -5.62 -8.23 4.97
C VAL A 23 -6.78 -8.10 3.99
N ALA A 24 -6.57 -8.39 2.70
CA ALA A 24 -7.62 -8.36 1.70
C ALA A 24 -8.71 -9.42 1.95
N ILE A 25 -8.33 -10.66 2.28
CA ILE A 25 -9.28 -11.74 2.60
C ILE A 25 -10.10 -11.37 3.84
N ILE A 26 -9.45 -10.84 4.89
CA ILE A 26 -10.13 -10.36 6.09
C ILE A 26 -11.14 -9.27 5.71
N ALA A 27 -10.74 -8.28 4.92
CA ALA A 27 -11.64 -7.23 4.47
C ALA A 27 -12.87 -7.79 3.71
N VAL A 28 -12.67 -8.78 2.83
CA VAL A 28 -13.78 -9.44 2.12
C VAL A 28 -14.72 -10.17 3.08
N ILE A 29 -14.19 -10.91 4.05
CA ILE A 29 -14.99 -11.64 5.05
C ILE A 29 -15.79 -10.68 5.91
N LEU A 30 -15.17 -9.60 6.41
CA LEU A 30 -15.88 -8.60 7.19
C LEU A 30 -16.99 -7.93 6.35
N ASN A 31 -16.77 -7.74 5.04
CA ASN A 31 -17.75 -7.08 4.18
C ASN A 31 -18.97 -7.99 3.99
N ALA A 32 -18.75 -9.30 3.95
CA ALA A 32 -19.80 -10.30 3.83
C ALA A 32 -20.70 -10.43 5.08
N VAL A 33 -20.27 -9.87 6.23
CA VAL A 33 -21.07 -9.83 7.48
C VAL A 33 -21.65 -8.44 7.75
N ASP A 34 -21.80 -7.61 6.72
CA ASP A 34 -22.31 -6.24 6.79
C ASP A 34 -21.53 -5.33 7.76
N ALA A 35 -20.25 -5.63 8.02
CA ALA A 35 -19.41 -4.70 8.74
C ALA A 35 -19.16 -3.46 7.89
N LEU A 36 -19.17 -2.28 8.50
CA LEU A 36 -18.72 -1.05 7.84
C LEU A 36 -17.22 -1.17 7.55
N ILE A 37 -16.83 -1.26 6.29
CA ILE A 37 -15.44 -1.28 5.83
C ILE A 37 -15.24 -0.20 4.79
N GLY A 38 -14.13 0.50 4.88
CA GLY A 38 -13.78 1.62 4.01
C GLY A 38 -13.22 2.79 4.80
N TYR A 39 -13.07 3.92 4.14
CA TYR A 39 -12.50 5.14 4.72
C TYR A 39 -13.37 5.79 5.80
N THR A 40 -14.64 5.42 5.88
CA THR A 40 -15.61 5.94 6.85
C THR A 40 -15.67 5.13 8.15
N SER A 41 -14.98 3.99 8.20
CA SER A 41 -14.99 3.06 9.34
C SER A 41 -13.63 2.97 10.02
N PRO A 42 -13.56 3.02 11.37
CA PRO A 42 -12.32 2.79 12.10
C PRO A 42 -11.66 1.45 11.76
N ILE A 43 -12.46 0.39 11.56
CA ILE A 43 -11.96 -0.94 11.22
C ILE A 43 -11.39 -0.96 9.79
N GLY A 44 -12.08 -0.28 8.85
CA GLY A 44 -11.59 -0.13 7.49
C GLY A 44 -10.27 0.63 7.41
N LEU A 45 -10.17 1.76 8.14
CA LEU A 45 -8.93 2.54 8.24
C LEU A 45 -7.78 1.73 8.85
N LEU A 46 -8.04 0.92 9.88
CA LEU A 46 -7.03 0.03 10.47
C LEU A 46 -6.55 -1.03 9.47
N LEU A 47 -7.46 -1.67 8.72
CA LEU A 47 -7.07 -2.65 7.70
C LEU A 47 -6.22 -2.03 6.60
N ILE A 48 -6.61 -0.84 6.11
CA ILE A 48 -5.83 -0.08 5.12
C ILE A 48 -4.45 0.27 5.68
N ALA A 49 -4.37 0.77 6.92
CA ALA A 49 -3.11 1.11 7.56
C ALA A 49 -2.20 -0.12 7.72
N VAL A 50 -2.75 -1.25 8.19
CA VAL A 50 -2.01 -2.51 8.35
C VAL A 50 -1.51 -3.04 7.01
N GLY A 51 -2.35 -2.96 5.96
CA GLY A 51 -1.96 -3.32 4.60
C GLY A 51 -0.82 -2.45 4.06
N GLY A 52 -0.90 -1.12 4.23
CA GLY A 52 0.11 -0.19 3.75
C GLY A 52 1.43 -0.26 4.53
N ILE A 53 1.38 -0.37 5.85
CA ILE A 53 2.58 -0.43 6.72
C ILE A 53 3.36 -1.73 6.50
N SER A 54 2.68 -2.83 6.12
CA SER A 54 3.32 -4.13 5.86
C SER A 54 4.53 -4.05 4.93
N THR A 55 4.35 -3.40 3.76
CA THR A 55 5.40 -3.33 2.74
C THR A 55 6.60 -2.53 3.24
N ALA A 56 6.35 -1.42 3.94
CA ALA A 56 7.40 -0.61 4.55
C ALA A 56 8.15 -1.39 5.65
N PHE A 57 7.43 -2.16 6.47
CA PHE A 57 8.01 -2.96 7.55
C PHE A 57 8.94 -4.07 7.03
N PHE A 58 8.48 -4.87 6.07
CA PHE A 58 9.33 -5.90 5.47
C PHE A 58 10.51 -5.31 4.70
N GLY A 59 10.34 -4.11 4.12
CA GLY A 59 11.42 -3.39 3.43
C GLY A 59 12.49 -2.97 4.41
N ALA A 60 12.10 -2.30 5.50
CA ALA A 60 13.03 -1.89 6.53
C ALA A 60 13.79 -3.09 7.15
N ARG A 61 13.09 -4.20 7.41
CA ARG A 61 13.70 -5.45 7.88
C ARG A 61 14.74 -5.99 6.90
N PHE A 62 14.46 -5.90 5.60
CA PHE A 62 15.40 -6.28 4.57
C PHE A 62 16.66 -5.41 4.57
N GLN A 63 16.51 -4.08 4.60
CA GLN A 63 17.66 -3.17 4.62
C GLN A 63 18.52 -3.36 5.86
N TYR A 64 17.90 -3.62 7.02
CA TYR A 64 18.62 -3.95 8.24
C TYR A 64 19.40 -5.27 8.11
N LYS A 65 18.76 -6.33 7.61
CA LYS A 65 19.36 -7.68 7.58
C LYS A 65 20.43 -7.88 6.51
N TYR A 66 20.25 -7.29 5.33
CA TYR A 66 21.08 -7.58 4.16
C TYR A 66 22.04 -6.45 3.78
N ASN A 67 21.70 -5.21 4.14
CA ASN A 67 22.53 -4.04 3.85
C ASN A 67 23.13 -3.40 5.11
N ASN A 68 22.92 -3.99 6.30
CA ASN A 68 23.35 -3.47 7.60
C ASN A 68 22.98 -1.99 7.83
N LYS A 69 21.90 -1.51 7.21
CA LYS A 69 21.43 -0.13 7.39
C LYS A 69 20.63 -0.02 8.68
N THR A 70 20.91 1.01 9.47
CA THR A 70 20.06 1.33 10.62
C THR A 70 18.74 1.94 10.15
N ILE A 71 17.72 1.96 11.03
CA ILE A 71 16.45 2.65 10.73
C ILE A 71 16.69 4.13 10.39
N LYS A 72 17.66 4.77 11.06
CA LYS A 72 18.05 6.16 10.77
C LYS A 72 18.58 6.30 9.35
N ASP A 73 19.42 5.37 8.89
CA ASP A 73 19.96 5.40 7.52
C ASP A 73 18.86 5.21 6.50
N ILE A 74 17.92 4.29 6.74
CA ILE A 74 16.77 4.04 5.85
C ILE A 74 15.91 5.29 5.72
N VAL A 75 15.56 5.95 6.83
CA VAL A 75 14.77 7.20 6.82
C VAL A 75 15.54 8.32 6.14
N THR A 76 16.84 8.43 6.45
CA THR A 76 17.69 9.47 5.87
C THR A 76 17.82 9.30 4.36
N ASP A 77 17.96 8.07 3.87
CA ASP A 77 18.01 7.78 2.44
C ASP A 77 16.67 8.03 1.75
N PHE A 78 15.56 7.75 2.45
CA PHE A 78 14.21 8.04 1.97
C PHE A 78 13.93 9.56 1.87
N LEU A 79 14.53 10.36 2.75
CA LEU A 79 14.40 11.82 2.71
C LEU A 79 15.43 12.49 1.79
N LYS A 80 16.57 11.83 1.53
CA LYS A 80 17.61 12.26 0.57
C LYS A 80 17.27 11.88 -0.87
N ILE A 81 15.99 11.83 -1.24
CA ILE A 81 15.58 11.71 -2.64
C ILE A 81 16.09 12.96 -3.34
N LYS A 82 17.19 12.83 -4.10
CA LYS A 82 17.67 13.81 -5.07
C LYS A 82 17.29 13.30 -6.45
N GLN A 83 16.02 13.48 -6.81
CA GLN A 83 15.56 13.19 -8.18
C GLN A 83 15.61 14.47 -9.00
N PRO A 84 15.82 14.41 -10.33
CA PRO A 84 15.67 15.59 -11.17
C PRO A 84 14.22 16.10 -11.09
N VAL A 85 14.06 17.43 -11.13
CA VAL A 85 12.78 18.16 -10.91
C VAL A 85 11.60 17.56 -11.69
N LYS A 86 11.86 17.05 -12.90
CA LYS A 86 10.88 16.37 -13.76
C LYS A 86 10.10 15.24 -13.07
N PHE A 87 10.74 14.45 -12.20
CA PHE A 87 10.06 13.34 -11.54
C PHE A 87 9.14 13.80 -10.43
N TYR A 88 9.48 14.89 -9.73
CA TYR A 88 8.55 15.48 -8.76
C TYR A 88 7.33 16.08 -9.44
N ILE A 89 7.52 16.77 -10.57
CA ILE A 89 6.40 17.29 -11.38
C ILE A 89 5.51 16.15 -11.85
N LEU A 90 6.10 15.03 -12.30
CA LEU A 90 5.35 13.85 -12.72
C LEU A 90 4.55 13.24 -11.55
N ILE A 91 5.14 13.15 -10.36
CA ILE A 91 4.44 12.65 -9.16
C ILE A 91 3.27 13.56 -8.80
N VAL A 92 3.46 14.88 -8.82
CA VAL A 92 2.38 15.84 -8.54
C VAL A 92 1.27 15.73 -9.58
N LEU A 93 1.61 15.63 -10.87
CA LEU A 93 0.63 15.43 -11.93
C LEU A 93 -0.13 14.11 -11.77
N PHE A 94 0.60 13.03 -11.46
CA PHE A 94 0.01 11.72 -11.19
C PHE A 94 -0.99 11.81 -10.02
N LEU A 95 -0.61 12.40 -8.89
CA LEU A 95 -1.51 12.60 -7.75
C LEU A 95 -2.73 13.44 -8.10
N ILE A 96 -2.57 14.52 -8.87
CA ILE A 96 -3.71 15.34 -9.30
C ILE A 96 -4.69 14.51 -10.15
N ILE A 97 -4.18 13.66 -11.04
CA ILE A 97 -5.01 12.78 -11.87
C ILE A 97 -5.69 11.70 -11.01
N ASP A 98 -4.94 11.02 -10.14
CA ASP A 98 -5.41 9.91 -9.31
C ASP A 98 -6.49 10.37 -8.31
N PHE A 99 -6.36 11.60 -7.80
CA PHE A 99 -7.30 12.20 -6.87
C PHE A 99 -8.26 13.21 -7.55
N ALA A 100 -8.25 13.33 -8.88
CA ALA A 100 -9.10 14.28 -9.60
C ALA A 100 -10.58 14.09 -9.23
N ALA A 101 -11.05 12.84 -9.21
CA ALA A 101 -12.43 12.49 -8.85
C ALA A 101 -12.81 12.92 -7.41
N VAL A 102 -11.84 12.84 -6.50
CA VAL A 102 -12.02 13.30 -5.10
C VAL A 102 -12.10 14.82 -5.03
N ILE A 103 -11.32 15.53 -5.85
CA ILE A 103 -11.27 17.00 -5.91
C ILE A 103 -12.52 17.58 -6.58
N THR A 104 -13.05 16.92 -7.62
CA THR A 104 -14.23 17.40 -8.38
C THR A 104 -15.57 17.17 -7.69
N GLY A 105 -15.57 16.67 -6.45
CA GLY A 105 -16.75 16.66 -5.58
C GLY A 105 -17.61 15.40 -5.66
N GLU A 106 -17.19 14.36 -6.39
CA GLU A 106 -17.88 13.07 -6.34
C GLU A 106 -17.55 12.28 -5.06
N GLY A 107 -16.49 12.67 -4.33
CA GLY A 107 -16.01 11.93 -3.16
C GLY A 107 -15.35 10.61 -3.57
N PHE A 108 -14.93 9.80 -2.60
CA PHE A 108 -14.44 8.44 -2.87
C PHE A 108 -15.62 7.51 -3.25
N VAL A 109 -16.22 7.70 -4.44
CA VAL A 109 -17.13 6.69 -5.00
C VAL A 109 -16.27 5.57 -5.55
N ILE A 110 -15.95 4.60 -4.69
CA ILE A 110 -15.42 3.32 -5.13
C ILE A 110 -16.61 2.54 -5.70
N GLU A 111 -16.96 2.79 -6.95
CA GLU A 111 -17.82 1.86 -7.68
C GLU A 111 -17.02 0.57 -7.87
N SER A 112 -17.17 -0.36 -6.92
CA SER A 112 -16.73 -1.74 -7.11
C SER A 112 -17.30 -2.25 -8.43
N PRO A 113 -16.50 -2.84 -9.34
CA PRO A 113 -17.00 -3.43 -10.58
C PRO A 113 -18.11 -4.49 -10.38
N ALA A 114 -18.32 -4.97 -9.15
CA ALA A 114 -19.38 -5.89 -8.77
C ALA A 114 -20.74 -5.23 -8.44
N MET A 115 -20.83 -3.90 -8.42
CA MET A 115 -22.05 -3.17 -8.05
C MET A 115 -23.28 -3.48 -8.95
N PRO A 116 -23.16 -3.78 -10.27
CA PRO A 116 -24.32 -4.17 -11.07
C PRO A 116 -24.87 -5.57 -10.71
N LEU A 117 -24.06 -6.43 -10.09
CA LEU A 117 -24.46 -7.80 -9.72
C LEU A 117 -25.18 -7.88 -8.36
N LEU A 118 -24.89 -6.95 -7.44
CA LEU A 118 -25.50 -6.91 -6.10
C LEU A 118 -26.86 -6.20 -6.06
N LYS A 119 -27.18 -5.34 -7.04
CA LYS A 119 -28.46 -4.60 -7.09
C LYS A 119 -29.61 -5.39 -7.72
N ALA A 120 -29.34 -6.57 -8.25
CA ALA A 120 -30.30 -7.42 -8.96
C ALA A 120 -30.95 -8.50 -8.07
N ARG A 121 -30.90 -8.36 -6.74
CA ARG A 121 -31.54 -9.29 -5.80
C ARG A 121 -32.41 -8.55 -4.78
#